data_AF-A0A962FKB7-F1
#
_entry.id   AF-A0A962FKB7-F1
#
_cell.length_a   1.000
_cell.length_b   1.000
_cell.length_c   1.000
_cell.angle_alpha   90.00
_cell.angle_beta   90.00
_cell.angle_gamma   90.00
#
_symmetry.space_group_name_H-M   'P 1'
#
loop_
_entity.id
_entity.type
_entity.pdbx_description
1 polymer ?
#
loop_
_entity_poly.entity_id
_entity_poly.type
_entity_poly.pdbx_seq_one_letter_code
_entity_poly.pdbx_strand_id
1 'polypeptide(L)'
;RIKKGERARTAPDAPYSSTTHLCVADASGNAVSVTHTLGTGSGVVTPGLGFVYNNSMKLADPIPGRPNSLAPGKARTTGMVPTMLLKDGKPKLIVGAPGGSVIISAVLQTILNIVDFGMSPVEAVTMPRIHHEGSAIHAEARVEGRVVAELQRRGFEIKHSAISFDPVMARGHAIVVDAPGRWRGGADPRGGGGVAWAD
;
A
#
# COMPACT_ATOMS: atom_id res chain seq x y z
N ARG A 1 -5.78 24.54 15.02
CA ARG A 1 -4.65 24.74 15.95
C ARG A 1 -5.01 24.05 17.26
N ILE A 2 -4.39 22.92 17.59
CA ILE A 2 -4.68 22.16 18.81
C ILE A 2 -4.03 22.89 19.99
N LYS A 3 -4.77 23.18 21.07
CA LYS A 3 -4.26 23.89 22.25
C LYS A 3 -3.56 22.92 23.22
N LYS A 4 -2.73 23.46 24.12
CA LYS A 4 -2.05 22.70 25.18
C LYS A 4 -3.09 21.96 26.04
N GLY A 5 -3.00 20.64 26.11
CA GLY A 5 -3.93 19.79 26.86
C GLY A 5 -5.13 19.27 26.04
N GLU A 6 -5.33 19.75 24.80
CA GLU A 6 -6.33 19.17 23.90
C GLU A 6 -5.76 17.91 23.24
N ARG A 7 -6.48 16.79 23.37
CA ARG A 7 -6.30 15.65 22.48
C ARG A 7 -6.93 15.98 21.14
N ALA A 8 -6.22 15.71 20.04
CA ALA A 8 -6.81 15.74 18.72
C ALA A 8 -8.05 14.82 18.74
N ARG A 9 -9.24 15.39 18.59
CA ARG A 9 -10.45 14.58 18.34
C ARG A 9 -10.38 14.13 16.90
N THR A 10 -9.82 12.95 16.70
CA THR A 10 -9.82 12.28 15.41
C THR A 10 -11.00 11.30 15.45
N ALA A 11 -11.88 11.34 14.43
CA ALA A 11 -13.14 10.58 14.42
C ALA A 11 -12.90 9.06 14.66
N PRO A 12 -13.77 8.34 15.39
CA PRO A 12 -13.42 7.02 15.92
C PRO A 12 -13.35 5.86 14.89
N ASP A 13 -13.77 6.03 13.64
CA ASP A 13 -14.25 4.85 12.87
C ASP A 13 -13.47 4.47 11.61
N ALA A 14 -12.26 5.02 11.38
CA ALA A 14 -11.36 4.52 10.34
C ALA A 14 -10.00 4.11 10.96
N PRO A 15 -9.47 2.90 10.70
CA PRO A 15 -8.13 2.56 11.13
C PRO A 15 -7.14 3.56 10.53
N TYR A 16 -6.49 4.34 11.39
CA TYR A 16 -5.54 5.38 11.02
C TYR A 16 -4.36 4.79 10.25
N SER A 17 -4.38 4.80 8.92
CA SER A 17 -3.19 4.52 8.10
C SER A 17 -2.68 5.83 7.51
N SER A 18 -1.62 6.38 8.07
CA SER A 18 -0.93 7.57 7.57
C SER A 18 0.21 7.19 6.62
N THR A 19 -0.08 6.32 5.66
CA THR A 19 0.84 5.97 4.57
C THR A 19 0.34 6.60 3.28
N THR A 20 1.23 7.22 2.52
CA THR A 20 0.96 7.72 1.18
C THR A 20 1.92 7.07 0.19
N HIS A 21 1.47 6.87 -1.04
CA HIS A 21 2.31 6.43 -2.13
C HIS A 21 2.14 7.36 -3.34
N LEU A 22 3.24 7.64 -4.01
CA LEU A 22 3.32 8.44 -5.22
C LEU A 22 4.27 7.74 -6.19
N CYS A 23 3.84 7.63 -7.45
CA CYS A 23 4.71 7.27 -8.56
C CYS A 23 4.63 8.35 -9.65
N VAL A 24 5.78 8.67 -10.25
CA VAL A 24 5.93 9.72 -11.28
C VAL A 24 6.84 9.20 -12.38
N ALA A 25 6.55 9.56 -13.62
CA ALA A 25 7.45 9.42 -14.76
C ALA A 25 7.39 10.70 -15.60
N ASP A 26 8.50 11.08 -16.23
CA ASP A 26 8.55 12.27 -17.09
C ASP A 26 9.18 12.01 -18.48
N ALA A 27 9.07 13.00 -19.36
CA ALA A 27 9.57 12.95 -20.73
C ALA A 27 11.11 12.88 -20.82
N SER A 28 11.83 13.28 -19.78
CA SER A 28 13.30 13.15 -19.70
C SER A 28 13.72 11.73 -19.34
N GLY A 29 12.76 10.84 -19.07
CA GLY A 29 13.01 9.46 -18.67
C GLY A 29 13.24 9.30 -17.17
N ASN A 30 13.02 10.34 -16.36
CA ASN A 30 13.06 10.19 -14.90
C ASN A 30 11.84 9.40 -14.45
N ALA A 31 12.03 8.57 -13.41
CA ALA A 31 10.98 7.78 -12.81
C ALA A 31 11.20 7.72 -11.29
N VAL A 32 10.13 7.88 -10.52
CA VAL A 32 10.17 7.88 -9.07
C VAL A 32 9.04 7.01 -8.52
N SER A 33 9.34 6.19 -7.51
CA SER A 33 8.38 5.46 -6.70
C SER A 33 8.66 5.78 -5.23
N VAL A 34 7.74 6.46 -4.55
CA VAL A 34 7.90 6.89 -3.15
C VAL A 34 6.76 6.39 -2.31
N THR A 35 7.08 5.68 -1.24
CA THR A 35 6.13 5.36 -0.17
C THR A 35 6.61 6.05 1.11
N HIS A 36 5.77 6.90 1.69
CA HIS A 36 6.06 7.61 2.93
C HIS A 36 5.01 7.28 4.00
N THR A 37 5.42 7.15 5.26
CA THR A 37 4.50 6.76 6.34
C THR A 37 4.83 7.40 7.68
N LEU A 38 3.77 7.77 8.42
CA LEU A 38 3.82 8.03 9.86
C LEU A 38 3.35 6.82 10.69
N GLY A 39 3.04 5.69 10.06
CA GLY A 39 2.37 4.56 10.70
C GLY A 39 0.90 4.90 10.94
N THR A 40 0.46 4.86 12.20
CA THR A 40 -0.85 5.42 12.60
C THR A 40 -0.70 6.84 13.16
N GLY A 41 0.49 7.43 13.09
CA GLY A 41 0.85 8.67 13.78
C GLY A 41 1.07 8.43 15.28
N SER A 42 2.00 9.17 15.88
CA SER A 42 2.25 9.11 17.34
C SER A 42 1.24 9.92 18.15
N GLY A 43 0.52 10.84 17.50
CA GLY A 43 -0.28 11.87 18.19
C GLY A 43 0.56 12.97 18.85
N VAL A 44 1.89 12.90 18.77
CA VAL A 44 2.80 13.91 19.32
C VAL A 44 3.05 15.00 18.28
N VAL A 45 2.78 16.25 18.66
CA VAL A 45 3.06 17.44 17.87
C VAL A 45 3.88 18.41 18.70
N THR A 46 5.08 18.74 18.23
CA THR A 46 5.89 19.79 18.88
C THR A 46 5.29 21.16 18.58
N PRO A 47 5.05 22.01 19.59
CA PRO A 47 4.52 23.35 19.38
C PRO A 47 5.35 24.13 18.35
N GLY A 48 4.68 24.71 17.36
CA GLY A 48 5.31 25.53 16.32
C GLY A 48 5.75 24.77 15.06
N LEU A 49 5.86 23.43 15.07
CA LEU A 49 6.36 22.67 13.92
C LEU A 49 5.29 22.29 12.87
N GLY A 50 4.02 22.17 13.29
CA GLY A 50 2.91 21.92 12.36
C GLY A 50 2.82 20.50 11.78
N PHE A 51 3.63 19.54 12.25
CA PHE A 51 3.58 18.13 11.83
C PHE A 51 3.55 17.17 13.03
N VAL A 52 3.09 15.93 12.77
CA VAL A 52 3.01 14.83 13.75
C VAL A 52 4.20 13.90 13.55
N TYR A 53 4.79 13.39 14.64
CA TYR A 53 5.84 12.36 14.54
C TYR A 53 5.26 10.99 14.19
N ASN A 54 6.04 10.17 13.49
CA ASN A 54 5.68 8.78 13.23
C ASN A 54 5.66 7.94 14.53
N ASN A 55 4.97 6.80 14.53
CA ASN A 55 4.99 5.85 15.65
C ASN A 55 5.59 4.48 15.27
N SER A 56 6.56 4.50 14.37
CA SER A 56 7.02 3.31 13.67
C SER A 56 7.70 2.26 14.54
N MET A 57 8.20 2.67 15.71
CA MET A 57 8.83 1.77 16.66
C MET A 57 7.86 0.70 17.20
N LYS A 58 6.54 0.90 17.03
CA LYS A 58 5.52 -0.13 17.36
C LYS A 58 5.68 -1.44 16.57
N LEU A 59 6.42 -1.41 15.46
CA LEU A 59 6.65 -2.58 14.61
C LEU A 59 7.81 -3.45 15.10
N ALA A 60 8.57 -3.01 16.11
CA ALA A 60 9.63 -3.81 16.68
C ALA A 60 9.07 -4.89 17.60
N ASP A 61 9.79 -6.01 17.71
CA ASP A 61 9.49 -7.03 18.70
C ASP A 61 9.85 -6.48 20.10
N PRO A 62 8.91 -6.44 21.05
CA PRO A 62 9.20 -5.95 22.40
C PRO A 62 10.06 -6.94 23.20
N ILE A 63 10.16 -8.20 22.77
CA ILE A 63 10.95 -9.24 23.44
C ILE A 63 12.41 -9.10 23.03
N PRO A 64 13.35 -8.92 23.96
CA PRO A 64 14.78 -8.80 23.65
C PRO A 64 15.37 -10.05 22.97
N GLY A 65 16.47 -9.87 22.25
CA GLY A 65 17.27 -10.97 21.68
C GLY A 65 16.73 -11.60 20.38
N ARG A 66 15.66 -11.05 19.80
CA ARG A 66 15.08 -11.50 18.53
C ARG A 66 15.53 -10.65 17.34
N PRO A 67 15.42 -11.16 16.09
CA PRO A 67 15.85 -10.43 14.90
C PRO A 67 15.22 -9.04 14.74
N ASN A 68 13.97 -8.84 15.17
CA ASN A 68 13.26 -7.57 15.08
C ASN A 68 13.15 -6.82 16.43
N SER A 69 13.92 -7.22 17.46
CA SER A 69 13.91 -6.52 18.74
C SER A 69 14.39 -5.08 18.63
N LEU A 70 13.90 -4.23 19.53
CA LEU A 70 14.33 -2.84 19.68
C LEU A 70 15.83 -2.75 20.01
N ALA A 71 16.54 -1.86 19.30
CA ALA A 71 17.93 -1.51 19.60
C ALA A 71 18.24 -0.06 19.14
N PRO A 72 19.14 0.66 19.85
CA PRO A 72 19.57 2.00 19.45
C PRO A 72 20.18 2.00 18.03
N GLY A 73 19.81 2.97 17.20
CA GLY A 73 20.34 3.13 15.84
C GLY A 73 19.91 2.06 14.83
N LYS A 74 19.18 1.03 15.26
CA LYS A 74 18.72 -0.06 14.37
C LYS A 74 17.60 0.42 13.45
N ALA A 75 17.71 0.08 12.18
CA ALA A 75 16.65 0.31 11.21
C ALA A 75 15.38 -0.48 11.57
N ARG A 76 14.23 0.16 11.41
CA ARG A 76 12.92 -0.46 11.61
C ARG A 76 12.58 -1.43 10.49
N THR A 77 11.80 -2.44 10.82
CA THR A 77 11.06 -3.23 9.81
C THR A 77 9.96 -2.36 9.17
N THR A 78 9.71 -2.56 7.88
CA THR A 78 8.69 -1.84 7.12
C THR A 78 8.02 -2.75 6.10
N GLY A 79 6.70 -2.61 5.93
CA GLY A 79 5.94 -3.22 4.83
C GLY A 79 5.88 -2.35 3.59
N MET A 80 6.55 -1.18 3.57
CA MET A 80 6.61 -0.33 2.38
C MET A 80 7.45 -1.00 1.29
N VAL A 81 6.90 -1.12 0.08
CA VAL A 81 7.59 -1.71 -1.07
C VAL A 81 7.43 -0.83 -2.33
N PRO A 82 7.94 0.42 -2.34
CA PRO A 82 8.00 1.19 -3.58
C PRO A 82 8.87 0.43 -4.59
N THR A 83 8.29 0.09 -5.73
CA THR A 83 8.87 -0.87 -6.68
C THR A 83 8.95 -0.27 -8.08
N MET A 84 10.03 -0.60 -8.79
CA MET A 84 10.21 -0.29 -10.20
C MET A 84 10.74 -1.52 -10.93
N LEU A 85 10.03 -1.94 -11.97
CA LEU A 85 10.49 -2.99 -12.87
C LEU A 85 11.16 -2.36 -14.07
N LEU A 86 12.32 -2.91 -14.43
CA LEU A 86 13.10 -2.47 -15.57
C LEU A 86 12.96 -3.48 -16.72
N LYS A 87 12.93 -2.98 -17.95
CA LYS A 87 13.11 -3.77 -19.17
C LYS A 87 14.26 -3.15 -19.95
N ASP A 88 15.28 -3.94 -20.26
CA ASP A 88 16.47 -3.49 -20.98
C ASP A 88 17.13 -2.25 -20.32
N GLY A 89 17.20 -2.27 -18.98
CA GLY A 89 17.75 -1.18 -18.17
C GLY A 89 16.87 0.08 -18.05
N LYS A 90 15.67 0.09 -18.64
CA LYS A 90 14.76 1.26 -18.63
C LYS A 90 13.50 0.98 -17.79
N PRO A 91 12.96 1.97 -17.07
CA PRO A 91 11.71 1.80 -16.34
C PRO A 91 10.57 1.34 -17.25
N LYS A 92 9.89 0.26 -16.86
CA LYS A 92 8.73 -0.29 -17.59
C LYS A 92 7.45 -0.24 -16.77
N LEU A 93 7.54 -0.51 -15.47
CA LEU A 93 6.43 -0.42 -14.53
C LEU A 93 6.95 0.22 -13.24
N ILE A 94 6.24 1.24 -12.76
CA ILE A 94 6.48 1.92 -11.50
C ILE A 94 5.24 1.68 -10.65
N VAL A 95 5.39 1.10 -9.47
CA VAL A 95 4.25 0.65 -8.67
C VAL A 95 4.53 0.73 -7.18
N GLY A 96 3.49 1.00 -6.41
CA GLY A 96 3.52 0.91 -4.96
C GLY A 96 2.13 1.13 -4.37
N ALA A 97 2.03 1.06 -3.05
CA ALA A 97 0.77 1.23 -2.35
C ALA A 97 1.00 1.75 -0.92
N PRO A 98 0.01 2.47 -0.33
CA PRO A 98 -0.14 2.61 1.10
C PRO A 98 -1.08 1.52 1.67
N GLY A 99 -0.88 1.13 2.94
CA GLY A 99 -1.78 0.18 3.60
C GLY A 99 -1.20 -0.69 4.74
N GLY A 100 0.05 -0.53 5.17
CA GLY A 100 0.63 -1.42 6.19
C GLY A 100 1.11 -2.74 5.58
N SER A 101 0.91 -3.88 6.24
CA SER A 101 1.41 -5.20 5.77
C SER A 101 0.78 -5.65 4.45
N VAL A 102 -0.48 -5.29 4.20
CA VAL A 102 -1.19 -5.58 2.94
C VAL A 102 -0.56 -4.92 1.70
N ILE A 103 0.36 -3.95 1.87
CA ILE A 103 1.11 -3.32 0.76
C ILE A 103 1.82 -4.39 -0.08
N ILE A 104 2.44 -5.36 0.57
CA ILE A 104 3.26 -6.39 -0.10
C ILE A 104 2.38 -7.18 -1.08
N SER A 105 1.23 -7.66 -0.63
CA SER A 105 0.29 -8.40 -1.48
C SER A 105 -0.29 -7.53 -2.58
N ALA A 106 -0.62 -6.27 -2.31
CA ALA A 106 -1.16 -5.36 -3.32
C ALA A 106 -0.16 -5.09 -4.45
N VAL A 107 1.11 -4.81 -4.11
CA VAL A 107 2.18 -4.58 -5.09
C VAL A 107 2.42 -5.84 -5.92
N LEU A 108 2.54 -7.00 -5.29
CA LEU A 108 2.70 -8.28 -5.99
C LEU A 108 1.55 -8.53 -6.96
N GLN A 109 0.30 -8.48 -6.49
CA GLN A 109 -0.87 -8.72 -7.34
C GLN A 109 -0.95 -7.73 -8.51
N THR A 110 -0.66 -6.45 -8.29
CA THR A 110 -0.64 -5.46 -9.37
C THR A 110 0.45 -5.76 -10.40
N ILE A 111 1.64 -6.23 -9.97
CA ILE A 111 2.69 -6.66 -10.90
C ILE A 111 2.21 -7.87 -11.73
N LEU A 112 1.68 -8.91 -11.09
CA LEU A 112 1.17 -10.11 -11.78
C LEU A 112 0.07 -9.74 -12.78
N ASN A 113 -0.89 -8.90 -12.37
CA ASN A 113 -1.98 -8.43 -13.22
C ASN A 113 -1.47 -7.74 -14.51
N ILE A 114 -0.42 -6.93 -14.42
CA ILE A 114 0.14 -6.22 -15.57
C ILE A 114 1.04 -7.14 -16.40
N VAL A 115 1.92 -7.90 -15.76
CA VAL A 115 2.99 -8.66 -16.42
C VAL A 115 2.46 -9.98 -16.98
N ASP A 116 1.74 -10.76 -16.18
CA ASP A 116 1.30 -12.10 -16.55
C ASP A 116 -0.09 -12.09 -17.20
N PHE A 117 -0.98 -11.22 -16.73
CA PHE A 117 -2.35 -11.12 -17.25
C PHE A 117 -2.56 -9.99 -18.26
N GLY A 118 -1.53 -9.20 -18.57
CA GLY A 118 -1.57 -8.18 -19.62
C GLY A 118 -2.54 -7.02 -19.36
N MET A 119 -2.97 -6.82 -18.12
CA MET A 119 -3.95 -5.78 -17.77
C MET A 119 -3.36 -4.37 -17.90
N SER A 120 -4.22 -3.39 -18.20
CA SER A 120 -3.85 -1.98 -18.06
C SER A 120 -3.61 -1.61 -16.60
N PRO A 121 -2.89 -0.50 -16.31
CA PRO A 121 -2.68 -0.05 -14.94
C PRO A 121 -3.96 0.15 -14.14
N VAL A 122 -5.01 0.72 -14.75
CA VAL A 122 -6.31 0.96 -14.08
C VAL A 122 -6.99 -0.37 -13.75
N GLU A 123 -7.02 -1.32 -14.68
CA GLU A 123 -7.58 -2.66 -14.44
C GLU A 123 -6.81 -3.37 -13.32
N ALA A 124 -5.48 -3.36 -13.40
CA ALA A 124 -4.61 -4.07 -12.47
C ALA A 124 -4.73 -3.61 -11.01
N VAL A 125 -4.89 -2.32 -10.77
CA VAL A 125 -5.11 -1.78 -9.40
C VAL A 125 -6.57 -1.92 -8.95
N THR A 126 -7.51 -2.06 -9.89
CA THR A 126 -8.93 -2.23 -9.62
C THR A 126 -9.31 -3.67 -9.27
N MET A 127 -8.56 -4.67 -9.74
CA MET A 127 -8.86 -6.09 -9.47
C MET A 127 -9.02 -6.40 -7.97
N PRO A 128 -9.93 -7.32 -7.59
CA PRO A 128 -10.09 -7.76 -6.20
C PRO A 128 -8.78 -8.28 -5.62
N ARG A 129 -8.56 -8.00 -4.35
CA ARG A 129 -7.35 -8.39 -3.62
C ARG A 129 -7.61 -9.55 -2.68
N ILE A 130 -6.57 -10.38 -2.59
CA ILE A 130 -6.37 -11.30 -1.48
C ILE A 130 -5.13 -10.90 -0.68
N HIS A 131 -5.12 -11.20 0.60
CA HIS A 131 -3.97 -11.03 1.47
C HIS A 131 -3.89 -12.19 2.46
N HIS A 132 -2.69 -12.64 2.76
CA HIS A 132 -2.47 -13.68 3.76
C HIS A 132 -1.30 -13.29 4.65
N GLU A 133 -1.60 -13.12 5.93
CA GLU A 133 -0.65 -12.87 7.01
C GLU A 133 -1.16 -13.61 8.24
N GLY A 134 -0.38 -14.54 8.78
CA GLY A 134 -0.83 -15.41 9.87
C GLY A 134 -1.65 -16.60 9.35
N SER A 135 -2.87 -16.79 9.89
CA SER A 135 -3.66 -18.01 9.69
C SER A 135 -4.74 -17.93 8.60
N ALA A 136 -5.35 -16.75 8.40
CA ALA A 136 -6.51 -16.60 7.52
C ALA A 136 -6.13 -15.87 6.22
N ILE A 137 -6.73 -16.29 5.10
CA ILE A 137 -6.70 -15.53 3.85
C ILE A 137 -7.83 -14.51 3.89
N HIS A 138 -7.49 -13.25 3.77
CA HIS A 138 -8.44 -12.15 3.63
C HIS A 138 -8.73 -11.96 2.14
N ALA A 139 -10.00 -11.96 1.75
CA ALA A 139 -10.43 -11.81 0.36
C ALA A 139 -11.52 -10.73 0.26
N GLU A 140 -11.44 -9.86 -0.74
CA GLU A 140 -12.51 -8.88 -0.98
C GLU A 140 -13.79 -9.51 -1.54
N ALA A 141 -14.92 -8.81 -1.42
CA ALA A 141 -16.23 -9.33 -1.84
C ALA A 141 -16.27 -9.75 -3.31
N ARG A 142 -15.51 -9.06 -4.16
CA ARG A 142 -15.43 -9.32 -5.60
C ARG A 142 -14.59 -10.55 -5.97
N VAL A 143 -13.91 -11.20 -5.02
CA VAL A 143 -13.37 -12.54 -5.25
C VAL A 143 -14.56 -13.51 -5.38
N GLU A 144 -14.62 -14.24 -6.48
CA GLU A 144 -15.76 -15.10 -6.80
C GLU A 144 -16.05 -16.12 -5.70
N GLY A 145 -17.32 -16.22 -5.29
CA GLY A 145 -17.73 -17.11 -4.19
C GLY A 145 -17.37 -18.59 -4.44
N ARG A 146 -17.34 -19.04 -5.71
CA ARG A 146 -16.90 -20.40 -6.04
C ARG A 146 -15.42 -20.64 -5.71
N VAL A 147 -14.57 -19.63 -5.86
CA VAL A 147 -13.14 -19.70 -5.53
C VAL A 147 -12.97 -19.74 -4.02
N VAL A 148 -13.70 -18.90 -3.29
CA VAL A 148 -13.72 -18.89 -1.82
C VAL A 148 -14.16 -20.25 -1.28
N ALA A 149 -15.28 -20.79 -1.77
CA ALA A 149 -15.79 -22.09 -1.35
C ALA A 149 -14.81 -23.24 -1.65
N GLU A 150 -14.13 -23.20 -2.80
CA GLU A 150 -13.12 -24.19 -3.13
C GLU A 150 -11.90 -24.12 -2.20
N LEU A 151 -11.42 -22.92 -1.86
CA LEU A 151 -10.33 -22.76 -0.90
C LEU A 151 -10.74 -23.23 0.51
N GLN A 152 -11.98 -22.96 0.93
CA GLN A 152 -12.51 -23.48 2.19
C GLN A 152 -12.58 -25.01 2.21
N ARG A 153 -13.01 -25.65 1.10
CA ARG A 153 -12.98 -27.12 0.96
C ARG A 153 -11.57 -27.71 1.09
N ARG A 154 -10.54 -26.97 0.67
CA ARG A 154 -9.13 -27.35 0.82
C ARG A 154 -8.57 -27.11 2.24
N GLY A 155 -9.39 -26.61 3.16
CA GLY A 155 -9.02 -26.40 4.56
C GLY A 155 -8.44 -25.02 4.87
N PHE A 156 -8.50 -24.07 3.94
CA PHE A 156 -8.08 -22.69 4.22
C PHE A 156 -9.16 -21.92 4.99
N GLU A 157 -8.76 -21.22 6.06
CA GLU A 157 -9.61 -20.22 6.70
C GLU A 157 -9.68 -18.99 5.79
N ILE A 158 -10.87 -18.67 5.25
CA ILE A 158 -11.07 -17.49 4.40
C ILE A 158 -11.97 -16.49 5.11
N LYS A 159 -11.47 -15.27 5.30
CA LYS A 159 -12.26 -14.10 5.72
C LYS A 159 -12.68 -13.33 4.46
N HIS A 160 -13.86 -13.67 3.96
CA HIS A 160 -14.43 -13.04 2.78
C HIS A 160 -15.19 -11.77 3.19
N SER A 161 -14.69 -10.61 2.75
CA SER A 161 -15.29 -9.31 3.03
C SER A 161 -16.62 -9.17 2.31
N ALA A 162 -17.57 -8.43 2.90
CA ALA A 162 -18.79 -8.00 2.25
C ALA A 162 -18.62 -6.70 1.43
N ILE A 163 -17.42 -6.10 1.44
CA ILE A 163 -17.12 -4.82 0.78
C ILE A 163 -16.33 -5.09 -0.52
N SER A 164 -16.83 -4.56 -1.65
CA SER A 164 -16.23 -4.74 -2.98
C SER A 164 -14.83 -4.12 -3.13
N PHE A 165 -14.62 -2.98 -2.47
CA PHE A 165 -13.38 -2.22 -2.43
C PHE A 165 -13.06 -1.99 -0.96
N ASP A 166 -12.60 -3.04 -0.28
CA ASP A 166 -12.42 -3.02 1.16
C ASP A 166 -11.29 -2.05 1.54
N PRO A 167 -11.56 -1.01 2.37
CA PRO A 167 -10.56 -0.02 2.73
C PRO A 167 -9.41 -0.58 3.58
N VAL A 168 -9.56 -1.78 4.14
CA VAL A 168 -8.48 -2.52 4.82
C VAL A 168 -7.40 -2.98 3.83
N MET A 169 -7.77 -3.23 2.57
CA MET A 169 -6.81 -3.57 1.54
C MET A 169 -5.98 -2.35 1.10
N ALA A 170 -4.73 -2.58 0.71
CA ALA A 170 -3.84 -1.53 0.26
C ALA A 170 -4.36 -0.85 -1.02
N ARG A 171 -3.95 0.40 -1.28
CA ARG A 171 -4.37 1.20 -2.44
C ARG A 171 -3.24 1.32 -3.48
N GLY A 172 -3.25 0.46 -4.48
CA GLY A 172 -2.19 0.42 -5.50
C GLY A 172 -2.21 1.62 -6.46
N HIS A 173 -1.05 2.21 -6.72
CA HIS A 173 -0.85 3.12 -7.83
C HIS A 173 0.22 2.57 -8.76
N ALA A 174 0.01 2.72 -10.06
CA ALA A 174 0.91 2.18 -11.06
C ALA A 174 1.04 3.12 -12.27
N ILE A 175 2.25 3.20 -12.83
CA ILE A 175 2.53 3.78 -14.15
C ILE A 175 3.21 2.70 -14.99
N VAL A 176 2.66 2.42 -16.17
CA VAL A 176 3.33 1.66 -17.21
C VAL A 176 3.91 2.62 -18.25
N VAL A 177 5.19 2.47 -18.53
CA VAL A 177 5.92 3.21 -19.57
C VAL A 177 5.89 2.36 -20.84
N ASP A 178 5.09 2.72 -21.84
CA ASP A 178 5.05 1.97 -23.10
C ASP A 178 6.20 2.35 -24.03
N ALA A 179 6.49 3.64 -24.11
CA ALA A 179 7.59 4.26 -24.83
C ALA A 179 7.90 5.63 -24.20
N PRO A 180 9.04 6.27 -24.53
CA PRO A 180 9.25 7.68 -24.16
C PRO A 180 8.07 8.54 -24.63
N GLY A 181 7.51 9.37 -23.76
CA GLY A 181 6.32 10.18 -24.11
C GLY A 181 4.98 9.44 -23.99
N ARG A 182 4.97 8.12 -23.75
CA ARG A 182 3.75 7.31 -23.75
C ARG A 182 3.61 6.50 -22.48
N TRP A 183 2.74 6.96 -21.61
CA TRP A 183 2.49 6.38 -20.31
C TRP A 183 1.01 6.03 -20.13
N ARG A 184 0.77 5.02 -19.31
CA ARG A 184 -0.56 4.69 -18.79
C ARG A 184 -0.47 4.68 -17.28
N GLY A 185 -1.42 5.32 -16.61
CA GLY A 185 -1.46 5.44 -15.16
C GLY A 185 -2.73 4.79 -14.61
N GLY A 186 -2.63 4.22 -13.42
CA GLY A 186 -3.75 3.64 -12.69
C GLY A 186 -3.70 4.07 -11.23
N ALA A 187 -4.83 4.56 -10.71
CA ALA A 187 -5.02 4.87 -9.30
C ALA A 187 -6.11 3.97 -8.72
N ASP A 188 -5.89 3.49 -7.50
CA ASP A 188 -6.81 2.55 -6.85
C ASP A 188 -8.17 3.17 -6.54
N PRO A 189 -9.29 2.53 -6.94
CA PRO A 189 -10.63 2.99 -6.55
C PRO A 189 -10.96 2.80 -5.05
N ARG A 190 -10.15 2.07 -4.28
CA ARG A 190 -10.32 1.92 -2.80
C ARG A 190 -9.95 3.17 -2.01
N GLY A 191 -9.38 4.18 -2.65
CA GLY A 191 -8.95 5.42 -2.01
C GLY A 191 -9.33 6.64 -2.85
N GLY A 192 -9.14 7.83 -2.28
CA GLY A 192 -9.38 9.10 -2.98
C GLY A 192 -8.20 9.58 -3.84
N GLY A 193 -7.31 8.68 -4.26
CA GLY A 193 -6.17 9.03 -5.12
C GLY A 193 -6.58 9.19 -6.58
N GLY A 194 -5.68 9.71 -7.41
CA GLY A 194 -5.96 9.95 -8.82
C GLY A 194 -4.73 9.82 -9.70
N VAL A 195 -4.95 9.90 -11.00
CA VAL A 195 -3.91 10.02 -12.02
C VAL A 195 -4.02 11.42 -12.61
N ALA A 196 -2.89 12.11 -12.72
CA ALA A 196 -2.82 13.42 -13.35
C ALA A 196 -1.71 13.41 -14.39
N TRP A 197 -1.89 14.21 -15.43
CA TRP A 197 -0.93 14.40 -16.51
C TRP A 197 -0.80 15.90 -16.75
N ALA A 198 0.39 16.33 -17.16
CA ALA A 198 0.63 17.67 -17.66
C ALA A 198 1.12 17.53 -19.10
N ASP A 199 0.60 18.39 -19.97
CA ASP A 199 1.03 18.52 -21.37
C ASP A 199 2.36 19.29 -21.48
#